data_AF-A0AAD9JZK9-F1
#
_entry.id   AF-A0AAD9JZK9-F1
#
_cell.length_a   1.000
_cell.length_b   1.000
_cell.length_c   1.000
_cell.angle_alpha   90.00
_cell.angle_beta   90.00
_cell.angle_gamma   90.00
#
_symmetry.space_group_name_H-M   'P 1'
#
loop_
_entity.id
_entity.type
_entity.pdbx_description
1 polymer ?
#
loop_
_entity_poly.entity_id
_entity_poly.type
_entity_poly.pdbx_seq_one_letter_code
_entity_poly.pdbx_strand_id
1 'polypeptide(L)'
;MYGNNATAGTSYLPSFGKKVWVDADVMLARGTLEKYFVYVHNVTTGLLPYLRLQIWTPVHSDMETRYRLKWQKEVAITEVDRLYEFELKPSEKIAVTEYDLIGFCSEEDVTPVSMRYGEHRTYFRAIENDEFPIVWRAYGFDPVPLPAVFSIAVEISNGRNTL
;
A
#
# COMPACT_ATOMS: atom_id res chain seq x y z
N MET A 1 -20.49 -14.12 8.08
CA MET A 1 -19.87 -14.23 6.75
C MET A 1 -19.68 -12.82 6.23
N TYR A 2 -18.46 -12.30 6.26
CA TYR A 2 -18.11 -11.06 5.55
C TYR A 2 -17.19 -11.47 4.42
N GLY A 3 -17.72 -11.49 3.20
CA GLY A 3 -16.98 -11.74 1.99
C GLY A 3 -17.52 -10.79 0.96
N ASN A 4 -16.86 -9.64 0.80
CA ASN A 4 -17.07 -8.82 -0.39
C ASN A 4 -16.78 -9.72 -1.60
N ASN A 5 -17.67 -9.71 -2.60
CA ASN A 5 -17.52 -10.47 -3.85
C ASN A 5 -16.22 -10.04 -4.55
N ALA A 6 -15.10 -10.65 -4.18
CA ALA A 6 -13.81 -10.45 -4.81
C ALA A 6 -13.79 -11.30 -6.09
N THR A 7 -13.75 -10.66 -7.24
CA THR A 7 -13.50 -11.36 -8.49
C THR A 7 -12.03 -11.20 -8.81
N ALA A 8 -11.32 -12.31 -9.03
CA ALA A 8 -9.96 -12.26 -9.55
C ALA A 8 -10.00 -11.47 -10.87
N GLY A 9 -9.31 -10.34 -10.88
CA GLY A 9 -9.30 -9.43 -12.01
C GLY A 9 -7.92 -8.79 -12.02
N THR A 10 -7.04 -9.30 -12.87
CA THR A 10 -5.78 -8.63 -13.13
C THR A 10 -6.07 -7.46 -14.04
N SER A 11 -5.54 -6.30 -13.71
CA SER A 11 -5.60 -5.15 -14.60
C SER A 11 -4.26 -4.47 -14.58
N TYR A 12 -3.70 -4.30 -15.77
CA TYR A 12 -2.76 -3.23 -15.97
C TYR A 12 -3.52 -1.95 -15.75
N LEU A 13 -3.09 -1.17 -14.76
CA LEU A 13 -3.32 0.25 -14.83
C LEU A 13 -2.16 0.79 -15.67
N PRO A 14 -2.35 1.04 -16.99
CA PRO A 14 -1.38 1.80 -17.76
C PRO A 14 -1.28 3.15 -17.08
N SER A 15 -0.21 3.30 -16.32
CA SER A 15 0.11 4.49 -15.61
C SER A 15 1.13 5.20 -16.46
N PHE A 16 0.76 6.32 -17.09
CA PHE A 16 1.77 7.23 -17.60
C PHE A 16 2.48 7.81 -16.38
N GLY A 17 3.64 7.23 -16.02
CA GLY A 17 4.46 7.62 -14.89
C GLY A 17 4.27 6.78 -13.62
N LYS A 18 5.31 6.77 -12.79
CA LYS A 18 5.36 6.13 -11.47
C LYS A 18 4.28 6.71 -10.53
N LYS A 19 3.69 5.86 -9.69
CA LYS A 19 2.60 6.26 -8.77
C LYS A 19 2.77 5.69 -7.38
N VAL A 20 2.27 6.46 -6.43
CA VAL A 20 2.05 6.09 -5.04
C VAL A 20 0.57 5.86 -4.85
N TRP A 21 0.21 4.76 -4.19
CA TRP A 21 -1.17 4.38 -3.91
C TRP A 21 -1.40 4.23 -2.42
N VAL A 22 -2.57 4.64 -1.96
CA VAL A 22 -3.05 4.45 -0.59
C VAL A 22 -4.43 3.83 -0.63
N ASP A 23 -4.61 2.78 0.18
CA ASP A 23 -5.91 2.19 0.44
C ASP A 23 -6.63 3.03 1.51
N ALA A 24 -7.68 3.74 1.10
CA ALA A 24 -8.38 4.70 1.97
C ALA A 24 -9.54 4.07 2.76
N ASP A 25 -9.94 2.84 2.44
CA ASP A 25 -11.06 2.16 3.08
C ASP A 25 -10.59 1.02 4.03
N VAL A 26 -9.30 0.69 4.05
CA VAL A 26 -8.71 -0.24 5.01
C VAL A 26 -8.18 0.52 6.23
N MET A 27 -8.89 0.37 7.36
CA MET A 27 -8.42 0.88 8.67
C MET A 27 -7.48 -0.13 9.32
N LEU A 28 -6.33 0.35 9.82
CA LEU A 28 -5.39 -0.49 10.56
C LEU A 28 -5.82 -0.72 12.02
N ALA A 29 -5.30 -1.77 12.64
CA ALA A 29 -5.39 -1.91 14.10
C ALA A 29 -4.32 -1.03 14.77
N ARG A 30 -4.60 -0.51 15.97
CA ARG A 30 -3.58 0.17 16.78
C ARG A 30 -2.60 -0.83 17.38
N GLY A 31 -1.31 -0.70 17.09
CA GLY A 31 -0.28 -1.57 17.63
C GLY A 31 1.09 -1.31 17.01
N THR A 32 1.96 -2.32 17.01
CA THR A 32 3.27 -2.28 16.36
C THR A 32 3.22 -3.08 15.07
N LEU A 33 3.68 -2.49 13.97
CA LEU A 33 3.77 -3.16 12.68
C LEU A 33 4.89 -4.21 12.70
N GLU A 34 4.53 -5.46 12.43
CA GLU A 34 5.43 -6.62 12.54
C GLU A 34 5.82 -7.19 11.17
N LYS A 35 4.84 -7.32 10.26
CA LYS A 35 5.04 -7.92 8.95
C LYS A 35 4.21 -7.23 7.88
N TYR A 36 4.70 -7.32 6.65
CA TYR A 36 3.92 -7.07 5.44
C TYR A 36 3.71 -8.35 4.66
N PHE A 37 2.53 -8.47 4.08
CA PHE A 37 2.19 -9.48 3.11
C PHE A 37 1.95 -8.80 1.77
N VAL A 38 2.53 -9.32 0.70
CA VAL A 38 2.28 -8.84 -0.65
C VAL A 38 2.10 -10.05 -1.56
N TYR A 39 0.94 -10.18 -2.19
CA TYR A 39 0.73 -11.17 -3.23
C TYR A 39 0.85 -10.52 -4.59
N VAL A 40 1.72 -11.08 -5.43
CA VAL A 40 2.00 -10.56 -6.77
C VAL A 40 1.45 -11.56 -7.76
N HIS A 41 0.49 -11.16 -8.59
CA HIS A 41 -0.06 -12.00 -9.66
C HIS A 41 0.83 -11.94 -10.89
N ASN A 42 0.79 -12.99 -11.72
CA ASN A 42 1.40 -13.01 -13.04
C ASN A 42 0.63 -12.08 -13.97
N VAL A 43 1.17 -10.88 -14.10
CA VAL A 43 0.76 -9.92 -15.11
C VAL A 43 1.68 -10.13 -16.31
N THR A 44 1.10 -10.42 -17.46
CA THR A 44 1.69 -10.80 -18.77
C THR A 44 2.92 -10.02 -19.32
N THR A 45 3.48 -9.05 -18.61
CA THR A 45 4.61 -8.21 -19.03
C THR A 45 5.39 -7.70 -17.83
N GLY A 46 6.60 -8.21 -17.64
CA GLY A 46 7.67 -7.56 -16.87
C GLY A 46 7.68 -7.84 -15.37
N LEU A 47 8.85 -8.24 -14.88
CA LEU A 47 9.16 -8.28 -13.46
C LEU A 47 9.06 -6.85 -12.89
N LEU A 48 8.43 -6.70 -11.73
CA LEU A 48 8.54 -5.49 -10.93
C LEU A 48 9.69 -5.71 -9.98
N PRO A 49 10.90 -5.20 -10.26
CA PRO A 49 12.05 -5.59 -9.46
C PRO A 49 11.90 -5.11 -8.00
N TYR A 50 11.26 -3.95 -7.79
CA TYR A 50 11.15 -3.32 -6.47
C TYR A 50 9.77 -2.72 -6.21
N LEU A 51 9.31 -2.85 -4.96
CA LEU A 51 8.17 -2.14 -4.39
C LEU A 51 8.61 -1.41 -3.12
N ARG A 52 8.08 -0.21 -2.91
CA ARG A 52 8.20 0.51 -1.64
C ARG A 52 6.89 0.31 -0.87
N LEU A 53 6.94 -0.46 0.21
CA LEU A 53 5.83 -0.66 1.14
C LEU A 53 5.75 0.55 2.06
N GLN A 54 4.54 1.06 2.34
CA GLN A 54 4.39 2.34 3.00
C GLN A 54 3.24 2.36 4.02
N ILE A 55 3.44 3.12 5.11
CA ILE A 55 2.36 3.54 6.01
C ILE A 55 2.18 5.04 5.88
N TRP A 56 0.93 5.45 5.73
CA TRP A 56 0.51 6.84 5.57
C TRP A 56 -0.37 7.27 6.72
N THR A 57 -0.20 8.50 7.21
CA THR A 57 -1.06 9.06 8.26
C THR A 57 -1.82 10.28 7.73
N PRO A 58 -3.14 10.38 7.94
CA PRO A 58 -3.92 11.55 7.57
C PRO A 58 -3.36 12.82 8.20
N VAL A 59 -3.24 13.87 7.40
CA VAL A 59 -2.97 15.21 7.89
C VAL A 59 -4.29 15.95 7.87
N HIS A 60 -4.80 16.35 9.05
CA HIS A 60 -5.99 17.19 9.10
C HIS A 60 -5.74 18.47 8.31
N SER A 61 -6.50 18.63 7.23
CA SER A 61 -6.52 19.81 6.39
C SER A 61 -7.93 19.97 5.85
N ASP A 62 -8.46 21.18 5.97
CA ASP A 62 -9.88 21.46 5.72
C ASP A 62 -10.27 21.40 4.23
N MET A 63 -9.32 21.23 3.31
CA MET A 63 -9.57 21.38 1.87
C MET A 63 -8.94 20.31 0.97
N GLU A 64 -8.07 19.42 1.48
CA GLU A 64 -7.34 18.46 0.63
C GLU A 64 -7.13 17.11 1.33
N THR A 65 -7.27 16.04 0.55
CA THR A 65 -6.86 14.69 0.94
C THR A 65 -5.33 14.63 1.01
N ARG A 66 -4.78 14.93 2.18
CA ARG A 66 -3.34 14.97 2.43
C ARG A 66 -2.91 13.88 3.39
N TYR A 67 -1.85 13.19 3.01
CA TYR A 67 -1.24 12.16 3.85
C TYR A 67 0.24 12.46 4.06
N ARG A 68 0.72 12.15 5.26
CA ARG A 68 2.14 12.17 5.59
C ARG A 68 2.69 10.75 5.54
N LEU A 69 3.79 10.55 4.81
CA LEU A 69 4.46 9.26 4.79
C LEU A 69 5.05 9.02 6.17
N LYS A 70 4.54 8.03 6.90
CA LYS A 70 4.98 7.74 8.27
C LYS A 70 6.11 6.71 8.29
N TRP A 71 6.13 5.80 7.34
CA TRP A 71 7.12 4.72 7.26
C TRP A 71 7.22 4.19 5.83
N GLN A 72 8.41 3.71 5.44
CA GLN A 72 8.57 2.95 4.20
C GLN A 72 9.66 1.88 4.30
N LYS A 73 9.55 0.84 3.47
CA LYS A 73 10.60 -0.16 3.23
C LYS A 73 10.60 -0.58 1.77
N GLU A 74 11.77 -0.59 1.16
CA GLU A 74 11.97 -1.13 -0.17
C GLU A 74 12.14 -2.65 -0.11
N VAL A 75 11.43 -3.36 -0.98
CA VAL A 75 11.45 -4.82 -1.06
C VAL A 75 11.61 -5.25 -2.51
N ALA A 76 12.38 -6.31 -2.72
CA ALA A 76 12.55 -6.91 -4.04
C ALA A 76 11.43 -7.93 -4.30
N ILE A 77 10.84 -7.87 -5.50
CA ILE A 77 9.88 -8.87 -5.98
C ILE A 77 10.54 -9.62 -7.14
N THR A 78 10.75 -10.92 -6.93
CA THR A 78 11.57 -11.76 -7.83
C THR A 78 10.74 -12.70 -8.70
N GLU A 79 9.51 -12.98 -8.29
CA GLU A 79 8.61 -13.98 -8.85
C GLU A 79 7.18 -13.45 -8.81
N VAL A 80 6.37 -13.96 -9.73
CA VAL A 80 4.93 -13.71 -9.81
C VAL A 80 4.16 -14.94 -9.36
N ASP A 81 2.85 -14.79 -9.15
CA ASP A 81 1.93 -15.77 -8.55
C ASP A 81 2.34 -16.25 -7.15
N ARG A 82 2.98 -15.36 -6.38
CA ARG A 82 3.58 -15.69 -5.08
C ARG A 82 3.15 -14.73 -3.98
N LEU A 83 2.94 -15.29 -2.79
CA LEU A 83 2.84 -14.54 -1.54
C LEU A 83 4.24 -14.27 -1.00
N TYR A 84 4.54 -12.99 -0.79
CA TYR A 84 5.71 -12.51 -0.09
C TYR A 84 5.35 -12.14 1.34
N GLU A 85 6.20 -12.55 2.26
CA GLU A 85 6.12 -12.19 3.68
C GLU A 85 7.40 -11.44 4.06
N PHE A 86 7.25 -10.19 4.48
CA PHE A 86 8.35 -9.32 4.88
C PHE A 86 8.28 -9.05 6.37
N GLU A 87 9.00 -9.83 7.15
CA GLU A 87 9.16 -9.58 8.57
C GLU A 87 10.03 -8.34 8.83
N LEU A 88 9.59 -7.50 9.76
CA LEU A 88 10.28 -6.27 10.12
C LEU A 88 11.26 -6.54 11.24
N LYS A 89 12.52 -6.13 11.03
CA LYS A 89 13.54 -6.15 12.08
C LYS A 89 13.11 -5.20 13.20
N PRO A 90 13.55 -5.41 14.46
CA PRO A 90 13.18 -4.52 15.56
C PRO A 90 13.39 -3.02 15.30
N SER A 91 14.43 -2.65 14.55
CA SER A 91 14.72 -1.26 14.15
C SER A 91 13.78 -0.69 13.08
N GLU A 92 13.06 -1.55 12.37
CA GLU A 92 12.13 -1.20 11.29
C GLU A 92 10.68 -1.16 11.79
N LYS A 93 10.38 -1.73 12.96
CA LYS A 93 9.04 -1.75 13.53
C LYS A 93 8.58 -0.34 13.89
N ILE A 94 7.32 -0.02 13.60
CA ILE A 94 6.73 1.29 13.89
C ILE A 94 5.36 1.14 14.53
N ALA A 95 5.03 2.05 15.44
CA ALA A 95 3.69 2.14 16.00
C ALA A 95 2.70 2.66 14.96
N VAL A 96 1.58 1.98 14.80
CA VAL A 96 0.45 2.35 13.92
C VAL A 96 -0.83 2.53 14.73
N THR A 97 -1.78 3.28 14.17
CA THR A 97 -3.06 3.64 14.77
C THR A 97 -4.22 3.33 13.83
N GLU A 98 -5.47 3.40 14.33
CA GLU A 98 -6.65 3.19 13.48
C GLU A 98 -6.83 4.19 12.33
N TYR A 99 -6.10 5.30 12.35
CA TYR A 99 -6.12 6.31 11.30
C TYR A 99 -5.03 6.11 10.26
N ASP A 100 -4.02 5.28 10.54
CA ASP A 100 -2.96 5.02 9.57
C ASP A 100 -3.48 4.13 8.44
N LEU A 101 -2.97 4.36 7.23
CA LEU A 101 -3.39 3.72 5.99
C LEU A 101 -2.23 2.94 5.37
N ILE A 102 -2.55 1.81 4.74
CA ILE A 102 -1.60 1.02 3.96
C ILE A 102 -1.44 1.66 2.59
N GLY A 103 -0.19 1.78 2.14
CA GLY A 103 0.10 2.19 0.78
C GLY A 103 1.33 1.50 0.24
N PHE A 104 1.62 1.77 -1.02
CA PHE A 104 2.83 1.32 -1.66
C PHE A 104 3.11 2.17 -2.91
N CYS A 105 4.32 2.00 -3.43
CA CYS A 105 4.77 2.64 -4.65
C CYS A 105 5.56 1.63 -5.47
N SER A 106 5.37 1.65 -6.79
CA SER A 106 6.29 0.97 -7.71
C SER A 106 7.30 1.98 -8.25
N GLU A 107 8.54 1.54 -8.43
CA GLU A 107 9.57 2.33 -9.10
C GLU A 107 9.50 2.25 -10.63
N GLU A 108 8.60 1.43 -11.14
CA GLU A 108 8.33 1.26 -12.56
C GLU A 108 7.05 2.01 -12.95
N ASP A 109 6.88 2.26 -14.25
CA ASP A 109 5.65 2.83 -14.81
C ASP A 109 4.47 1.84 -14.82
N VAL A 110 4.69 0.65 -14.27
CA VAL A 110 3.71 -0.44 -14.18
C VAL A 110 3.43 -0.73 -12.71
N THR A 111 2.15 -0.91 -12.36
CA THR A 111 1.73 -1.32 -11.02
C THR A 111 0.90 -2.59 -11.12
N PRO A 112 1.25 -3.68 -10.41
CA PRO A 112 0.45 -4.89 -10.44
C PRO A 112 -0.78 -4.68 -9.56
N VAL A 113 -1.97 -4.70 -10.17
CA VAL A 113 -3.22 -4.64 -9.42
C VAL A 113 -3.90 -5.99 -9.50
N SER A 114 -4.23 -6.50 -8.31
CA SER A 114 -4.37 -7.93 -8.07
C SER A 114 -5.83 -8.38 -7.94
N MET A 115 -6.73 -7.52 -7.47
CA MET A 115 -8.13 -7.89 -7.27
C MET A 115 -9.05 -6.73 -7.65
N ARG A 116 -10.14 -7.03 -8.36
CA ARG A 116 -11.22 -6.07 -8.56
C ARG A 116 -12.30 -6.27 -7.48
N TYR A 117 -12.60 -5.23 -6.73
CA TYR A 117 -13.73 -5.19 -5.78
C TYR A 117 -14.86 -4.33 -6.37
N GLY A 118 -16.01 -4.22 -5.69
CA GLY A 118 -17.07 -3.28 -6.07
C GLY A 118 -16.68 -1.82 -5.84
N GLU A 119 -17.50 -1.05 -5.14
CA GLU A 119 -17.14 0.31 -4.72
C GLU A 119 -16.03 0.26 -3.64
N HIS A 120 -14.82 0.74 -3.98
CA HIS A 120 -13.67 0.85 -3.08
C HIS A 120 -12.94 2.17 -3.39
N ARG A 121 -12.52 2.92 -2.38
CA ARG A 121 -11.80 4.19 -2.54
C ARG A 121 -10.31 3.95 -2.44
N THR A 122 -9.64 4.27 -3.53
CA THR A 122 -8.19 4.28 -3.60
C THR A 122 -7.73 5.69 -3.97
N TYR A 123 -6.71 6.16 -3.28
CA TYR A 123 -6.12 7.46 -3.57
C TYR A 123 -4.73 7.26 -4.18
N PHE A 124 -4.37 8.16 -5.08
CA PHE A 124 -3.08 8.07 -5.74
C PHE A 124 -2.38 9.42 -5.83
N ARG A 125 -1.07 9.36 -6.04
CA ARG A 125 -0.24 10.50 -6.38
C ARG A 125 0.73 10.09 -7.47
N ALA A 126 0.85 10.90 -8.52
CA ALA A 126 1.91 10.74 -9.50
C ALA A 126 3.27 11.12 -8.90
N ILE A 127 4.30 10.37 -9.24
CA ILE A 127 5.70 10.71 -8.95
C ILE A 127 6.24 11.45 -10.16
N GLU A 128 6.65 12.68 -9.93
CA GLU A 128 7.24 13.55 -10.95
C GLU A 128 8.75 13.62 -10.72
N ASN A 129 9.53 13.59 -11.81
CA ASN A 129 11.00 13.72 -11.79
C ASN A 129 11.71 12.70 -10.87
N ASP A 130 11.17 11.49 -10.72
CA ASP A 130 11.69 10.46 -9.81
C ASP A 130 11.79 10.91 -8.33
N GLU A 131 11.03 11.93 -7.94
CA GLU A 131 10.96 12.39 -6.54
C GLU A 131 10.00 11.52 -5.73
N PHE A 132 10.51 10.40 -5.23
CA PHE A 132 9.76 9.52 -4.34
C PHE A 132 9.41 10.20 -3.00
N PRO A 133 8.29 9.82 -2.36
CA PRO A 133 7.92 10.36 -1.07
C PRO A 133 8.98 10.18 0.02
N ILE A 134 9.16 11.21 0.83
CA ILE A 134 10.12 11.25 1.93
C ILE A 134 9.36 11.02 3.24
N VAL A 135 9.90 10.15 4.10
CA VAL A 135 9.33 9.87 5.42
C VAL A 135 9.19 11.17 6.23
N TRP A 136 8.07 11.31 6.91
CA TRP A 136 7.56 12.46 7.65
C TRP A 136 7.16 13.70 6.82
N ARG A 137 7.21 13.64 5.49
CA ARG A 137 6.70 14.71 4.62
C ARG A 137 5.25 14.44 4.19
N ALA A 138 4.46 15.52 4.07
CA ALA A 138 3.06 15.48 3.68
C ALA A 138 2.89 15.77 2.18
N TYR A 139 1.95 15.05 1.55
CA TYR A 139 1.65 15.11 0.14
C TYR A 139 0.14 15.10 -0.10
N GLY A 140 -0.32 15.80 -1.14
CA GLY A 140 -1.69 15.72 -1.63
C GLY A 140 -1.89 14.49 -2.51
N PHE A 141 -3.09 13.91 -2.45
CA PHE A 141 -3.50 12.75 -3.22
C PHE A 141 -4.79 13.04 -3.97
N ASP A 142 -4.89 12.51 -5.19
CA ASP A 142 -6.06 12.60 -6.03
C ASP A 142 -6.96 11.37 -5.81
N PRO A 143 -8.28 11.55 -5.67
CA PRO A 143 -9.20 10.44 -5.59
C PRO A 143 -9.44 9.82 -6.97
N VAL A 144 -9.35 8.49 -7.06
CA VAL A 144 -9.83 7.76 -8.24
C VAL A 144 -10.73 6.64 -7.77
N PRO A 145 -11.93 6.48 -8.35
CA PRO A 145 -12.70 5.26 -8.20
C PRO A 145 -11.96 4.15 -8.94
N LEU A 146 -11.03 3.50 -8.25
CA LEU A 146 -10.47 2.24 -8.70
C LEU A 146 -11.20 1.13 -7.96
N PRO A 147 -11.96 0.28 -8.67
CA PRO A 147 -12.57 -0.91 -8.09
C PRO A 147 -11.47 -1.96 -7.90
N ALA A 148 -10.36 -1.61 -7.24
CA ALA A 148 -9.15 -2.41 -7.23
C ALA A 148 -8.47 -2.34 -5.86
N VAL A 149 -8.35 -3.49 -5.22
CA VAL A 149 -7.60 -3.65 -3.97
C VAL A 149 -6.26 -4.25 -4.31
N PHE A 150 -5.21 -3.63 -3.78
CA PHE A 150 -3.87 -4.18 -3.84
C PHE A 150 -3.82 -5.42 -2.95
N SER A 151 -3.20 -6.50 -3.38
CA SER A 151 -3.04 -7.68 -2.52
C SER A 151 -1.91 -7.47 -1.50
N ILE A 152 -2.08 -6.44 -0.67
CA ILE A 152 -1.16 -6.07 0.41
C ILE A 152 -1.91 -6.16 1.73
N ALA A 153 -1.28 -6.71 2.75
CA ALA A 153 -1.78 -6.74 4.11
C ALA A 153 -0.64 -6.54 5.11
N VAL A 154 -0.99 -6.31 6.38
CA VAL A 154 -0.02 -6.14 7.46
C VAL A 154 -0.38 -6.99 8.67
N GLU A 155 0.65 -7.47 9.38
CA GLU A 155 0.51 -8.03 10.72
C GLU A 155 0.84 -6.94 11.76
N ILE A 156 -0.03 -6.77 12.74
CA ILE A 156 0.12 -5.77 13.80
C ILE A 156 0.04 -6.49 15.14
N SER A 157 1.09 -6.36 15.95
CA SER A 157 1.08 -6.83 17.33
C SER A 157 0.47 -5.75 18.23
N ASN A 158 -0.60 -6.12 18.92
CA ASN A 158 -1.10 -5.33 20.02
C ASN A 158 -0.40 -5.90 21.24
N GLY A 159 0.46 -5.15 21.92
CA GLY A 159 1.24 -5.57 23.08
C GLY A 159 0.39 -5.99 24.29
N ARG A 160 -0.46 -7.01 24.12
CA ARG A 160 -1.12 -7.71 25.21
C ARG A 160 -0.05 -8.51 25.91
N ASN A 161 0.35 -8.03 27.08
CA ASN A 161 0.82 -8.89 28.15
C ASN A 161 -0.09 -10.12 28.19
N THR A 162 0.49 -11.29 27.97
CA THR A 162 -0.05 -12.54 28.49
C THR A 162 -0.20 -12.35 30.00
N LEU A 163 -1.45 -12.27 30.45
CA LEU A 163 -1.81 -12.54 31.85
C LEU A 163 -1.72 -14.05 32.10
#